data_AF-A0AAU7U5V0-F1
#
_entry.id   AF-A0AAU7U5V0-F1
#
_cell.length_a   1.000
_cell.length_b   1.000
_cell.length_c   1.000
_cell.angle_alpha   90.00
_cell.angle_beta   90.00
_cell.angle_gamma   90.00
#
_symmetry.space_group_name_H-M   'P 1'
#
loop_
_entity.id
_entity.type
_entity.pdbx_description
1 polymer ?
#
loop_
_entity_poly.entity_id
_entity_poly.type
_entity_poly.pdbx_seq_one_letter_code
_entity_poly.pdbx_strand_id
1 'polypeptide(L)' 'MTVSPLPPALVQALARLAGLDLTLDQAAELTPLLQPLLVGDRQVARLDLGTLSAVGSTWPQASHE' A
#
# COMPACT_ATOMS: atom_id res chain seq x y z
N MET A 1 -2.88 -11.93 14.32
CA MET A 1 -2.64 -12.25 12.89
C MET A 1 -1.18 -11.93 12.61
N THR A 2 -0.37 -12.95 12.31
CA THR A 2 1.04 -12.77 11.94
C THR A 2 1.11 -12.24 10.51
N VAL A 3 1.77 -11.09 10.33
CA VAL A 3 2.04 -10.55 9.00
C VAL A 3 3.28 -11.26 8.48
N SER A 4 3.17 -11.95 7.35
CA SER A 4 4.35 -12.52 6.69
C SER A 4 5.26 -11.37 6.25
N PRO A 5 6.57 -11.42 6.55
CA PRO A 5 7.50 -10.37 6.15
C PRO A 5 7.55 -10.26 4.62
N LEU A 6 7.55 -9.03 4.13
CA LEU A 6 7.62 -8.69 2.72
C LEU A 6 8.99 -9.17 2.17
N PRO A 7 9.03 -10.08 1.18
CA PRO A 7 10.29 -10.58 0.66
C PRO A 7 11.04 -9.48 -0.11
N PRO A 8 12.36 -9.30 0.09
CA PRO A 8 13.15 -8.31 -0.66
C PRO A 8 13.07 -8.49 -2.19
N ALA A 9 12.99 -9.74 -2.67
CA ALA A 9 12.82 -10.03 -4.09
C ALA A 9 11.50 -9.47 -4.67
N LEU A 10 10.43 -9.42 -3.85
CA LEU A 10 9.16 -8.82 -4.25
C LEU A 10 9.27 -7.29 -4.33
N VAL A 11 9.96 -6.67 -3.36
CA VAL A 11 10.25 -5.22 -3.39
C VAL A 11 11.03 -4.85 -4.64
N GLN A 12 12.06 -5.63 -4.98
CA GLN A 12 12.84 -5.43 -6.20
C GLN A 12 11.97 -5.56 -7.47
N ALA A 13 11.09 -6.56 -7.53
CA ALA A 13 10.19 -6.74 -8.67
C ALA A 13 9.21 -5.57 -8.83
N LEU A 14 8.64 -5.07 -7.72
CA LEU A 14 7.77 -3.89 -7.73
C LEU A 14 8.50 -2.62 -8.16
N ALA A 15 9.74 -2.43 -7.69
CA ALA A 15 10.58 -1.31 -8.11
C ALA A 15 10.83 -1.32 -9.63
N ARG A 16 11.11 -2.49 -10.21
CA ARG A 16 11.27 -2.63 -11.67
C ARG A 16 10.02 -2.25 -12.44
N LEU A 17 8.83 -2.61 -11.93
CA LEU A 17 7.56 -2.20 -12.54
C LEU A 17 7.37 -0.67 -12.50
N ALA A 18 7.93 0.00 -11.50
CA ALA A 18 7.96 1.46 -11.39
C ALA A 18 9.12 2.11 -12.18
N GLY A 19 9.92 1.34 -12.92
CA GLY A 19 11.08 1.84 -13.67
C GLY A 19 12.31 2.15 -12.81
N LEU A 20 12.34 1.67 -11.57
CA LEU A 20 13.48 1.77 -10.67
C LEU A 20 14.31 0.48 -10.74
N ASP A 21 15.63 0.62 -10.90
CA ASP A 21 16.55 -0.50 -10.81
C ASP A 21 17.20 -0.53 -9.43
N LEU A 22 16.77 -1.48 -8.60
CA LEU A 22 17.28 -1.70 -7.26
C LEU A 22 18.05 -3.02 -7.20
N THR A 23 19.18 -3.02 -6.49
CA THR A 23 19.81 -4.27 -6.08
C THR A 23 18.97 -4.98 -5.02
N LEU A 24 19.24 -6.28 -4.81
CA LEU A 24 18.53 -7.04 -3.77
C LEU A 24 18.80 -6.47 -2.37
N ASP A 25 20.00 -5.96 -2.13
CA ASP A 25 20.40 -5.35 -0.85
C ASP A 25 19.64 -4.04 -0.60
N GLN A 26 19.55 -3.17 -1.62
CA GLN A 26 18.74 -1.95 -1.54
C GLN A 26 17.26 -2.26 -1.31
N ALA A 27 16.73 -3.32 -1.95
CA ALA A 27 15.36 -3.77 -1.72
C ALA A 27 15.15 -4.31 -0.28
N ALA A 28 16.16 -4.96 0.30
CA ALA A 28 16.13 -5.41 1.68
C ALA A 28 16.10 -4.23 2.67
N GLU A 29 16.85 -3.15 2.40
CA GLU A 29 16.82 -1.92 3.19
C GLU A 29 15.46 -1.21 3.17
N LEU A 30 14.74 -1.28 2.04
CA LEU A 30 13.40 -0.68 1.91
C LEU A 30 12.28 -1.52 2.54
N THR A 31 12.49 -2.82 2.67
CA THR A 31 11.51 -3.77 3.24
C THR A 31 10.91 -3.29 4.59
N PRO A 32 11.71 -2.91 5.62
CA PRO A 32 11.16 -2.45 6.90
C PRO A 32 10.35 -1.14 6.80
N LEU A 33 10.60 -0.31 5.78
CA LEU A 33 9.86 0.93 5.56
C LEU A 33 8.52 0.68 4.86
N LEU A 34 8.49 -0.26 3.91
CA LEU A 34 7.30 -0.58 3.12
C LEU A 34 6.31 -1.49 3.87
N GLN A 35 6.82 -2.39 4.70
CA GLN A 35 6.01 -3.33 5.48
C GLN A 35 4.87 -2.67 6.29
N PRO A 36 5.10 -1.62 7.09
CA PRO A 36 4.03 -0.99 7.87
C PRO A 36 3.00 -0.29 6.98
N LEU A 37 3.39 0.28 5.84
CA LEU A 37 2.48 0.93 4.89
C LEU A 37 1.49 -0.09 4.31
N LEU A 38 1.99 -1.24 3.85
CA LEU A 38 1.15 -2.31 3.30
C LEU A 38 0.22 -2.93 4.36
N VAL A 39 0.66 -2.99 5.61
CA VAL A 39 -0.18 -3.43 6.74
C VAL A 39 -1.31 -2.42 6.97
N GLY A 40 -1.00 -1.13 6.97
CA GLY A 40 -2.00 -0.06 7.06
C GLY A 40 -3.03 -0.14 5.92
N ASP A 41 -2.57 -0.24 4.69
CA ASP A 41 -3.46 -0.37 3.51
C ASP A 41 -4.36 -1.59 3.60
N ARG A 42 -3.82 -2.74 4.04
CA ARG A 42 -4.63 -3.94 4.27
C ARG A 42 -5.71 -3.72 5.33
N GLN A 43 -5.42 -2.94 6.37
CA GLN A 43 -6.43 -2.62 7.40
C GLN A 43 -7.54 -1.74 6.81
N VAL A 44 -7.19 -0.73 6.00
CA VAL A 44 -8.16 0.12 5.31
C VAL A 44 -9.00 -0.68 4.31
N ALA A 45 -8.38 -1.55 3.52
CA ALA A 45 -9.06 -2.41 2.54
C ALA A 45 -10.03 -3.43 3.18
N ARG A 46 -9.91 -3.67 4.50
CA ARG A 46 -10.85 -4.53 5.24
C ARG A 46 -12.07 -3.78 5.74
N LEU A 47 -12.09 -2.46 5.67
CA LEU A 47 -13.27 -1.68 5.99
C LEU A 47 -14.32 -1.94 4.91
N ASP A 48 -15.57 -2.14 5.34
CA ASP A 48 -16.70 -2.19 4.42
C ASP A 48 -17.00 -0.76 3.96
N LEU A 49 -16.27 -0.33 2.93
CA LEU A 49 -16.36 1.01 2.38
C LEU A 49 -17.61 1.18 1.49
N GLY A 50 -18.42 0.14 1.28
CA GLY A 50 -19.48 0.14 0.28
C GLY A 50 -18.93 0.36 -1.14
N THR A 51 -19.79 0.73 -2.09
CA THR A 51 -19.36 1.16 -3.43
C THR A 51 -18.87 2.60 -3.41
N LEU A 52 -17.71 2.87 -2.81
CA LEU A 52 -17.03 4.13 -3.02
C LEU A 52 -16.53 4.18 -4.46
N SER A 53 -16.90 5.24 -5.17
CA SER A 53 -16.40 5.52 -6.51
C SER A 53 -14.86 5.51 -6.52
N ALA A 54 -14.25 4.77 -7.46
CA ALA A 54 -12.80 4.78 -7.68
C ALA A 54 -12.26 6.17 -8.09
N VAL A 55 -13.15 7.06 -8.53
CA VAL A 55 -12.86 8.47 -8.87
C VAL A 55 -12.87 9.37 -7.63
N GLY A 56 -13.11 8.79 -6.44
CA GLY A 56 -13.43 9.50 -5.22
C GLY A 56 -14.90 9.93 -5.18
N SER A 57 -15.46 9.99 -3.97
CA SER A 57 -16.61 10.86 -3.75
C SER A 57 -16.09 12.29 -3.84
N THR A 58 -16.68 13.16 -4.66
CA THR A 58 -16.47 14.60 -4.48
C THR A 58 -16.88 14.89 -3.05
N TRP A 59 -15.89 15.19 -2.21
CA TRP A 59 -16.02 15.56 -0.79
C TRP A 59 -17.42 16.06 -0.46
N PRO A 60 -18.18 15.45 0.47
CA PRO A 60 -19.53 15.90 0.74
C PRO A 60 -19.45 17.35 1.21
N GLN A 61 -20.04 18.26 0.43
CA GLN A 61 -20.40 19.56 0.96
C GLN A 61 -21.30 19.28 2.16
N ALA A 62 -20.85 19.75 3.32
CA ALA A 62 -21.65 19.69 4.55
C ALA A 62 -23.03 20.28 4.25
N SER A 63 -24.06 19.43 4.22
CA SER A 63 -25.43 19.89 4.28
C SER A 63 -25.79 19.86 5.75
N HIS A 64 -25.67 21.02 6.38
CA HIS A 64 -26.34 21.32 7.63
C HIS A 64 -27.85 21.27 7.37
N GLU A 65 -28.54 20.29 7.95
CA GLU A 65 -29.94 20.41 8.37
C GLU A 65 -30.14 19.67 9.69
#